data_AF-A0A1R0KS80-F1
#
_entry.id   AF-A0A1R0KS80-F1
#
_cell.length_a   1.000
_cell.length_b   1.000
_cell.length_c   1.000
_cell.angle_alpha   90.00
_cell.angle_beta   90.00
_cell.angle_gamma   90.00
#
_symmetry.space_group_name_H-M   'P 1'
#
loop_
_entity.id
_entity.type
_entity.pdbx_description
1 polymer ?
#
loop_
_entity_poly.entity_id
_entity_poly.type
_entity_poly.pdbx_seq_one_letter_code
_entity_poly.pdbx_strand_id
1 'polypeptide(L)'
;MSAGDGVSLNGGDVVDMDPVDTTKEMTVVDAEGTHLETTWNPIKASLPGPGTFGHGLLGVMFNKRTVGPDGSIRAAADGVPQFYHNISAAGTQLIKAYLAHDAEAADYILVQLS
;
A
#
# COMPACT_ATOMS: atom_id res chain seq x y z
N MET A 1 25.14 -3.18 23.52
CA MET A 1 23.96 -4.04 23.37
C MET A 1 23.41 -4.27 24.77
N SER A 2 22.25 -3.71 25.08
CA SER A 2 21.49 -4.07 26.28
C SER A 2 20.09 -4.42 25.80
N ALA A 3 19.71 -5.67 26.06
CA ALA A 3 18.39 -6.21 25.82
C ALA A 3 17.37 -5.43 26.65
N GLY A 4 16.36 -4.91 25.98
CA GLY A 4 15.11 -4.48 26.58
C GLY A 4 14.03 -5.35 25.98
N ASP A 5 13.88 -6.55 26.55
CA ASP A 5 12.66 -7.33 26.41
C ASP A 5 11.49 -6.45 26.87
N GLY A 6 10.46 -6.30 26.05
CA GLY A 6 9.28 -5.57 26.46
C GLY A 6 8.17 -5.55 25.43
N VAL A 7 7.12 -6.34 25.68
CA VAL A 7 5.75 -5.97 25.30
C VAL A 7 5.32 -4.86 26.27
N SER A 8 4.97 -3.69 25.74
CA SER A 8 4.66 -2.50 26.55
C SER A 8 3.20 -2.46 26.97
N LEU A 9 2.98 -2.38 28.28
CA LEU A 9 1.66 -2.22 28.92
C LEU A 9 1.29 -0.74 29.18
N ASN A 10 2.13 0.24 28.78
CA ASN A 10 2.08 1.63 29.28
C ASN A 10 2.09 2.76 28.22
N GLY A 11 1.83 2.47 26.93
CA GLY A 11 1.41 3.51 25.96
C GLY A 11 2.45 4.52 25.47
N GLY A 12 3.71 4.11 25.28
CA GLY A 12 4.76 4.98 24.73
C GLY A 12 5.15 4.69 23.28
N ASP A 13 5.48 3.43 22.96
CA ASP A 13 6.22 3.09 21.73
C ASP A 13 5.86 1.71 21.13
N VAL A 14 4.68 1.15 21.43
CA VAL A 14 4.25 -0.16 20.88
C VAL A 14 2.90 -0.03 20.19
N VAL A 15 2.79 -0.60 19.00
CA VAL A 15 1.55 -0.64 18.22
C VAL A 15 0.62 -1.66 18.87
N ASP A 16 -0.34 -1.19 19.67
CA ASP A 16 -1.46 -2.01 20.11
C ASP A 16 -2.39 -2.23 18.91
N MET A 17 -2.64 -3.51 18.59
CA MET A 17 -3.29 -3.91 17.36
C MET A 17 -4.26 -5.05 17.66
N ASP A 18 -5.52 -4.89 17.26
CA ASP A 18 -6.44 -6.03 17.11
C ASP A 18 -6.11 -6.73 15.78
N PRO A 19 -5.56 -7.96 15.78
CA PRO A 19 -5.15 -8.62 14.55
C PRO A 19 -6.32 -8.93 13.61
N VAL A 20 -7.51 -9.18 14.16
CA VAL A 20 -8.70 -9.55 13.38
C VAL A 20 -9.24 -8.33 12.66
N ASP A 21 -9.46 -7.24 13.39
CA ASP A 21 -9.96 -5.99 12.80
C ASP A 21 -8.93 -5.41 11.83
N THR A 22 -7.64 -5.45 12.16
CA THR A 22 -6.59 -4.96 11.26
C THR A 22 -6.50 -5.81 9.98
N THR A 23 -6.66 -7.13 10.08
CA THR A 23 -6.73 -8.01 8.88
C THR A 23 -7.89 -7.61 7.98
N LYS A 24 -9.06 -7.32 8.58
CA LYS A 24 -10.25 -6.90 7.83
C LYS A 24 -10.01 -5.57 7.12
N GLU A 25 -9.42 -4.58 7.79
CA GLU A 25 -9.09 -3.30 7.17
C GLU A 25 -8.05 -3.45 6.05
N MET A 26 -7.02 -4.29 6.21
CA MET A 26 -6.06 -4.55 5.13
C MET A 26 -6.70 -5.24 3.91
N THR A 27 -7.72 -6.07 4.13
CA THR A 27 -8.52 -6.65 3.05
C THR A 27 -9.31 -5.58 2.31
N VAL A 28 -9.90 -4.62 3.02
CA VAL A 28 -10.62 -3.48 2.42
C VAL A 28 -9.65 -2.62 1.60
N VAL A 29 -8.48 -2.29 2.14
CA VAL A 29 -7.46 -1.48 1.44
C VAL A 29 -7.01 -2.17 0.14
N ASP A 30 -6.79 -3.48 0.15
CA ASP A 30 -6.43 -4.25 -1.05
C ASP A 30 -7.56 -4.27 -2.10
N ALA A 31 -8.80 -4.43 -1.64
CA ALA A 31 -9.97 -4.38 -2.50
C ALA A 31 -10.16 -3.01 -3.17
N GLU A 32 -9.88 -1.92 -2.45
CA GLU A 32 -9.87 -0.56 -3.02
C GLU A 32 -8.77 -0.38 -4.06
N GLY A 33 -7.58 -0.96 -3.85
CA GLY A 33 -6.53 -1.01 -4.88
C GLY A 33 -7.04 -1.67 -6.18
N THR A 34 -7.68 -2.83 -6.04
CA THR A 34 -8.29 -3.56 -7.18
C THR A 34 -9.41 -2.76 -7.85
N HIS A 35 -10.25 -2.09 -7.07
CA HIS A 35 -11.33 -1.26 -7.58
C HIS A 35 -10.80 -0.07 -8.38
N LEU A 36 -9.76 0.60 -7.87
CA LEU A 36 -9.09 1.70 -8.55
C LEU A 36 -8.43 1.24 -9.85
N GLU A 37 -7.73 0.11 -9.85
CA GLU A 37 -7.15 -0.46 -11.08
C GLU A 37 -8.22 -0.75 -12.13
N THR A 38 -9.31 -1.42 -11.72
CA THR A 38 -10.43 -1.78 -12.60
C THR A 38 -11.09 -0.55 -13.22
N THR A 39 -11.34 0.48 -12.39
CA THR A 39 -11.99 1.73 -12.83
C THR A 39 -11.07 2.55 -13.74
N TRP A 40 -9.76 2.49 -13.49
CA TRP A 40 -8.79 3.30 -14.20
C TRP A 40 -8.38 2.73 -15.57
N ASN A 41 -8.30 1.40 -15.71
CA ASN A 41 -7.95 0.73 -16.96
C ASN A 41 -8.70 1.23 -18.21
N PRO A 42 -10.04 1.37 -18.22
CA PRO A 42 -10.75 1.89 -19.39
C PRO A 42 -10.44 3.37 -19.67
N ILE A 43 -10.24 4.19 -18.63
CA ILE A 43 -9.85 5.60 -18.75
C ILE A 43 -8.46 5.69 -19.40
N LYS A 44 -7.49 4.93 -18.89
CA LYS A 44 -6.13 4.83 -19.46
C LYS A 44 -6.15 4.42 -20.94
N ALA A 45 -6.99 3.45 -21.30
CA ALA A 45 -7.13 2.98 -22.67
C ALA A 45 -7.74 4.04 -23.61
N SER A 46 -8.60 4.92 -23.10
CA SER A 46 -9.19 6.02 -23.87
C SER A 46 -8.23 7.19 -24.10
N LEU A 47 -7.19 7.33 -23.26
CA LEU A 47 -6.18 8.36 -23.44
C LEU A 47 -5.31 7.98 -24.66
N PRO A 48 -5.15 8.87 -25.67
CA PRO A 48 -4.28 8.59 -26.80
C PRO A 48 -2.82 8.57 -26.36
N GLY A 49 -2.07 7.57 -26.85
CA GLY A 49 -0.67 7.36 -26.49
C GLY A 49 0.18 8.61 -26.64
N PRO A 50 1.25 8.78 -25.84
CA PRO A 50 2.18 9.87 -26.07
C PRO A 50 2.76 9.77 -27.50
N GLY A 51 2.72 10.88 -28.23
CA GLY A 51 3.20 10.90 -29.62
C GLY A 51 2.19 10.52 -30.69
N THR A 52 0.94 10.14 -30.35
CA THR A 52 -0.04 9.66 -31.34
C THR A 52 -1.07 10.71 -31.78
N PHE A 53 -1.03 11.95 -31.27
CA PHE A 53 -1.98 12.99 -31.67
C PHE A 53 -1.61 13.64 -33.00
N GLY A 54 -2.26 13.21 -34.07
CA GLY A 54 -2.24 13.87 -35.38
C GLY A 54 -0.85 14.05 -36.00
N HIS A 55 -0.80 14.74 -37.14
CA HIS A 55 0.44 15.08 -37.85
C HIS A 55 0.51 16.60 -38.08
N GLY A 56 1.71 17.11 -38.34
CA GLY A 56 1.94 18.55 -38.52
C GLY A 56 2.11 19.34 -37.22
N LEU A 57 2.17 20.67 -37.31
CA LEU A 57 2.57 21.56 -36.22
C LEU A 57 1.67 21.42 -34.97
N LEU A 58 0.36 21.30 -35.16
CA LEU A 58 -0.61 21.09 -34.08
C LEU A 58 -0.42 19.73 -33.41
N GLY A 59 -0.17 18.67 -34.20
CA GLY A 59 0.11 17.34 -33.66
C GLY A 59 1.41 17.32 -32.84
N VAL A 60 2.47 17.98 -33.32
CA VAL A 60 3.73 18.12 -32.56
C VAL A 60 3.53 18.86 -31.24
N MET A 61 2.74 19.94 -31.23
CA MET A 61 2.46 20.70 -30.01
C MET A 61 1.60 19.92 -29.02
N PHE A 62 0.58 19.21 -29.49
CA PHE A 62 -0.22 18.30 -28.66
C PHE A 62 0.63 17.17 -28.09
N ASN A 63 1.40 16.49 -28.93
CA ASN A 63 2.30 15.41 -28.52
C ASN A 63 3.30 15.90 -27.47
N LYS A 64 3.94 17.07 -27.66
CA LYS A 64 4.84 17.66 -26.65
C LYS A 64 4.16 17.89 -25.30
N ARG A 65 2.89 18.30 -25.31
CA ARG A 65 2.12 18.55 -24.09
C ARG A 65 1.67 17.25 -23.43
N THR A 66 1.32 16.23 -24.21
CA THR A 66 0.82 14.94 -23.69
C THR A 66 1.93 14.00 -23.21
N VAL A 67 3.20 14.20 -23.58
CA VAL A 67 4.34 13.54 -22.89
C VAL A 67 4.53 14.03 -21.46
N GLY A 68 3.97 15.21 -21.12
CA GLY A 68 4.10 15.85 -19.81
C GLY A 68 2.93 15.51 -18.86
N PRO A 69 2.04 16.47 -18.52
CA PRO A 69 0.94 16.27 -17.56
C PRO A 69 0.08 15.02 -17.81
N ASP A 70 -0.24 14.68 -19.05
CA ASP A 70 -1.02 13.47 -19.35
C ASP A 70 -0.21 12.18 -19.14
N GLY A 71 1.11 12.24 -19.35
CA GLY A 71 2.05 11.19 -18.92
C GLY A 71 2.08 11.02 -17.40
N SER A 72 1.94 12.10 -16.63
CA SER A 72 1.84 12.03 -15.17
C SER A 72 0.53 11.40 -14.70
N ILE A 73 -0.57 11.65 -15.41
CA ILE A 73 -1.87 10.98 -15.17
C ILE A 73 -1.76 9.48 -15.43
N ARG A 74 -1.09 9.07 -16.52
CA ARG A 74 -0.78 7.67 -16.83
C ARG A 74 0.21 7.02 -15.85
N ALA A 75 1.02 7.79 -15.14
CA ALA A 75 1.92 7.25 -14.11
C ALA A 75 1.20 7.10 -12.78
N ALA A 76 0.39 8.10 -12.39
CA ALA A 76 -0.46 8.06 -11.19
C ALA A 76 -1.49 6.92 -11.27
N ALA A 77 -2.03 6.70 -12.46
CA ALA A 77 -2.82 5.53 -12.86
C ALA A 77 -2.33 4.19 -12.30
N ASP A 78 -1.03 3.96 -12.41
CA ASP A 78 -0.39 2.69 -12.09
C ASP A 78 0.14 2.74 -10.65
N GLY A 79 0.61 3.92 -10.21
CA GLY A 79 1.18 4.11 -8.88
C GLY A 79 0.15 4.11 -7.75
N VAL A 80 -1.05 4.66 -7.95
CA VAL A 80 -2.06 4.77 -6.90
C VAL A 80 -2.63 3.40 -6.50
N PRO A 81 -3.11 2.54 -7.41
CA PRO A 81 -3.53 1.18 -7.03
C PRO A 81 -2.41 0.40 -6.34
N GLN A 82 -1.18 0.47 -6.88
CA GLN A 82 -0.03 -0.20 -6.29
C GLN A 82 0.29 0.28 -4.87
N PHE A 83 0.07 1.55 -4.57
CA PHE A 83 0.25 2.09 -3.22
C PHE A 83 -0.69 1.42 -2.20
N TYR A 84 -1.96 1.19 -2.56
CA TYR A 84 -2.92 0.50 -1.70
C TYR A 84 -2.52 -0.96 -1.46
N HIS A 85 -2.13 -1.68 -2.51
CA HIS A 85 -1.61 -3.04 -2.37
C HIS A 85 -0.37 -3.11 -1.48
N ASN A 86 0.55 -2.14 -1.63
CA ASN A 86 1.75 -2.08 -0.79
C ASN A 86 1.42 -1.83 0.68
N ILE A 87 0.44 -0.96 0.99
CA ILE A 87 -0.02 -0.74 2.36
C ILE A 87 -0.62 -2.03 2.92
N SER A 88 -1.51 -2.69 2.17
CA SER A 88 -2.13 -3.94 2.63
C SER A 88 -1.10 -5.04 2.90
N ALA A 89 -0.11 -5.19 2.01
CA ALA A 89 0.98 -6.14 2.19
C ALA A 89 1.84 -5.81 3.42
N ALA A 90 2.19 -4.54 3.62
CA ALA A 90 2.95 -4.09 4.79
C ALA A 90 2.16 -4.30 6.09
N GLY A 91 0.87 -3.98 6.11
CA GLY A 91 0.00 -4.21 7.26
C GLY A 91 -0.14 -5.70 7.59
N THR A 92 -0.24 -6.57 6.58
CA THR A 92 -0.26 -8.02 6.77
C THR A 92 1.04 -8.54 7.39
N GLN A 93 2.20 -7.97 7.01
CA GLN A 93 3.49 -8.30 7.63
C GLN A 93 3.56 -7.82 9.08
N LEU A 94 3.03 -6.63 9.35
CA LEU A 94 2.98 -6.07 10.71
C LEU A 94 2.12 -6.94 11.65
N ILE A 95 0.97 -7.43 11.19
CA ILE A 95 0.11 -8.35 11.96
C ILE A 95 0.87 -9.64 12.31
N LYS A 96 1.63 -10.21 11.36
CA LYS A 96 2.44 -11.41 11.61
C LYS A 96 3.53 -11.16 12.65
N ALA A 97 4.21 -10.01 12.57
CA ALA A 97 5.22 -9.63 13.55
C ALA A 97 4.62 -9.42 14.94
N TYR A 98 3.44 -8.79 15.02
CA TYR A 98 2.70 -8.60 16.26
C TYR A 98 2.35 -9.95 16.92
N LEU A 99 1.73 -10.86 16.17
CA LEU A 99 1.34 -12.19 16.70
C LEU A 99 2.55 -13.03 17.14
N ALA A 100 3.68 -12.92 16.44
CA ALA A 100 4.91 -13.61 16.83
C ALA A 100 5.44 -13.08 18.18
N HIS A 101 5.49 -11.75 18.35
CA HIS A 101 5.93 -11.14 19.60
C HIS A 101 4.97 -11.40 20.77
N ASP A 102 3.66 -11.43 20.53
CA ASP A 102 2.66 -11.77 21.55
C ASP A 102 2.85 -13.22 22.05
N ALA A 103 3.10 -14.16 21.13
CA ALA A 103 3.39 -15.55 21.48
C ALA A 103 4.70 -15.69 22.27
N GLU A 104 5.78 -15.02 21.84
CA GLU A 104 7.06 -14.99 22.57
C GLU A 104 6.90 -14.48 24.01
N ALA A 105 6.11 -13.41 24.19
CA ALA A 105 5.84 -12.85 25.51
C ALA A 105 5.01 -13.80 26.39
N ALA A 106 4.00 -14.46 25.81
CA ALA A 106 3.19 -15.44 26.52
C ALA A 106 4.02 -16.65 27.00
N ASP A 107 4.89 -17.18 26.15
CA ASP A 107 5.80 -18.28 26.49
C ASP A 107 6.79 -17.90 27.60
N TYR A 108 7.35 -16.69 27.55
CA TYR A 108 8.25 -16.17 28.58
C TYR A 108 7.58 -16.11 29.96
N ILE A 109 6.33 -15.63 30.02
CA ILE A 109 5.54 -15.58 31.26
C ILE A 109 5.30 -16.99 31.82
N LEU A 110 4.95 -17.95 30.96
CA LEU A 110 4.71 -19.34 31.35
C LEU A 110 5.95 -19.99 32.00
N VAL A 111 7.13 -19.77 31.44
CA VAL A 111 8.41 -20.30 31.98
C VAL A 111 8.76 -19.68 33.34
N GLN A 112 8.42 -18.41 33.59
CA GLN A 112 8.68 -17.79 34.89
C GLN A 112 7.72 -18.26 36.01
N LEU A 113 6.59 -18.85 35.65
CA LEU A 113 5.57 -19.32 36.59
C LEU A 113 5.68 -20.82 36.91
N SER A 114 6.55 -21.57 36.22
CA SER A 114 6.84 -23.00 36.42
C SER A 114 8.06 -23.25 37.30
#